data_AF-A0A5P8W125-F1
#
_entry.id   AF-A0A5P8W125-F1
#
_cell.length_a   1.000
_cell.length_b   1.000
_cell.length_c   1.000
_cell.angle_alpha   90.00
_cell.angle_beta   90.00
_cell.angle_gamma   90.00
#
_symmetry.space_group_name_H-M   'P 1'
#
loop_
_entity.id
_entity.type
_entity.pdbx_description
1 polymer ?
#
loop_
_entity_poly.entity_id
_entity_poly.type
_entity_poly.pdbx_seq_one_letter_code
_entity_poly.pdbx_strand_id
1 'polypeptide(L)' 'MPRKNAANLTIQFSLEEKMILEKYCEKMQRTKSDVIREMVRSLKKYLNGS' A
#
# COMPACT_ATOMS: atom_id res chain seq x y z
N MET A 1 -1.68 10.06 14.66
CA MET A 1 -0.45 9.71 15.41
C MET A 1 0.70 9.50 14.44
N PRO A 2 1.80 10.27 14.53
CA PRO A 2 2.98 10.06 13.69
C PRO A 2 3.68 8.78 14.17
N ARG A 3 3.80 7.78 13.29
CA ARG A 3 4.58 6.57 13.61
C ARG A 3 6.05 6.96 13.60
N LYS A 4 6.74 6.76 14.73
CA LYS A 4 8.13 7.17 15.00
C LYS A 4 9.20 6.65 14.01
N ASN A 5 8.85 5.91 12.97
CA ASN A 5 9.74 5.36 11.93
C ASN A 5 9.08 5.42 10.54
N ALA A 6 8.64 6.60 10.09
CA ALA A 6 8.15 6.75 8.73
C ALA A 6 9.34 6.83 7.77
N ALA A 7 9.79 5.67 7.26
CA ALA A 7 10.69 5.64 6.11
C ALA A 7 9.88 6.06 4.87
N ASN A 8 10.34 7.09 4.16
CA ASN A 8 9.76 7.49 2.88
C ASN A 8 9.99 6.34 1.88
N LEU A 9 8.92 5.77 1.34
CA LEU A 9 8.98 4.70 0.35
C LEU A 9 8.59 5.28 -1.01
N THR A 10 9.56 5.39 -1.91
CA THR A 10 9.32 5.79 -3.30
C THR A 10 9.15 4.51 -4.13
N ILE A 11 7.92 4.22 -4.54
CA ILE A 11 7.61 3.06 -5.39
C ILE A 11 7.39 3.56 -6.81
N GLN A 12 8.10 2.97 -7.77
CA GLN A 12 7.82 3.15 -9.19
C GLN A 12 6.80 2.11 -9.61
N PHE A 13 5.71 2.57 -10.22
CA PHE A 13 4.68 1.72 -10.80
C PHE A 13 4.72 1.85 -12.31
N SER A 14 4.44 0.76 -13.02
CA SER A 14 4.07 0.85 -14.43
C SER A 14 2.74 1.61 -14.60
N LEU A 15 2.46 2.05 -15.83
CA LEU A 15 1.25 2.81 -16.13
C LEU A 15 -0.03 2.00 -15.82
N GLU A 16 0.02 0.69 -16.07
CA GLU A 16 -1.05 -0.25 -15.84
C GLU A 16 -1.31 -0.46 -14.34
N GLU A 17 -0.26 -0.70 -13.55
CA GLU A 17 -0.35 -0.82 -12.08
C GLU A 17 -0.86 0.47 -11.44
N LYS A 18 -0.44 1.63 -11.96
CA LYS A 18 -0.93 2.94 -11.50
C LYS A 18 -2.43 3.08 -11.74
N MET A 19 -2.93 2.71 -12.92
CA MET A 19 -4.37 2.77 -13.22
C MET A 19 -5.19 1.85 -12.31
N ILE A 20 -4.68 0.65 -12.02
CA ILE A 20 -5.34 -0.28 -11.08
C ILE A 20 -5.38 0.33 -9.68
N LEU A 21 -4.25 0.88 -9.20
CA LEU A 21 -4.15 1.50 -7.88
C LEU A 21 -5.08 2.73 -7.76
N GLU A 22 -5.18 3.54 -8.82
CA GLU A 22 -6.06 4.72 -8.85
C GLU A 22 -7.54 4.33 -8.81
N LYS A 23 -7.97 3.38 -9.65
CA LYS A 23 -9.35 2.85 -9.61
C LYS A 23 -9.69 2.24 -8.27
N TYR A 24 -8.75 1.52 -7.66
CA TYR A 24 -8.95 0.94 -6.34
C TYR A 24 -9.06 2.02 -5.26
N CYS A 25 -8.18 3.03 -5.27
CA CYS A 25 -8.23 4.16 -4.34
C CYS A 25 -9.56 4.92 -4.43
N GLU A 26 -10.06 5.17 -5.65
CA GLU A 26 -11.34 5.83 -5.89
C GLU A 26 -12.51 5.01 -5.34
N LYS A 27 -12.56 3.71 -5.66
CA LYS A 27 -13.63 2.81 -5.20
C LYS A 27 -13.65 2.64 -3.67
N MET A 28 -12.48 2.59 -3.04
CA MET A 28 -12.35 2.39 -1.60
C MET A 28 -12.35 3.69 -0.80
N GLN A 29 -12.33 4.86 -1.45
CA GLN A 29 -12.08 6.17 -0.81
C GLN A 29 -10.85 6.15 0.10
N ARG A 30 -9.80 5.44 -0.33
CA ARG A 30 -8.54 5.29 0.41
C ARG A 30 -7.41 5.97 -0.33
N THR A 31 -6.41 6.42 0.42
CA THR A 31 -5.20 7.00 -0.17
C THR A 31 -4.28 5.88 -0.66
N LYS A 32 -3.49 6.16 -1.71
CA LYS A 32 -2.47 5.23 -2.24
C LYS A 32 -1.56 4.68 -1.13
N SER A 33 -1.20 5.55 -0.16
CA SER A 33 -0.42 5.16 1.01
C SER A 33 -1.15 4.18 1.93
N ASP A 34 -2.46 4.32 2.13
CA ASP A 34 -3.23 3.41 2.99
C ASP A 34 -3.36 2.02 2.36
N VAL A 35 -3.63 1.98 1.05
CA VAL A 35 -3.73 0.73 0.27
C VAL A 35 -2.41 -0.04 0.31
N ILE A 36 -1.28 0.62 0.03
CA ILE A 36 0.05 -0.01 0.10
C ILE A 36 0.36 -0.46 1.53
N ARG A 37 0.01 0.34 2.53
CA ARG A 37 0.26 0.00 3.94
C ARG A 37 -0.59 -1.17 4.41
N GLU A 38 -1.81 -1.31 3.92
CA GLU A 38 -2.68 -2.46 4.17
C GLU A 38 -2.16 -3.72 3.47
N MET A 39 -1.73 -3.61 2.21
CA MET A 39 -1.08 -4.69 1.48
C MET A 39 0.18 -5.18 2.21
N VAL A 40 1.05 -4.28 2.65
CA VAL A 40 2.25 -4.66 3.43
C VAL A 40 1.88 -5.32 4.76
N ARG A 41 0.77 -4.92 5.39
CA ARG A 41 0.28 -5.61 6.61
C ARG A 41 -0.29 -6.99 6.31
N SER A 42 -0.94 -7.19 5.17
CA SER A 42 -1.42 -8.52 4.78
C SER A 42 -0.24 -9.48 4.54
N LEU A 43 0.89 -8.98 4.03
CA LEU A 43 2.14 -9.76 3.88
C LEU A 43 2.66 -10.33 5.22
N LYS A 44 2.38 -9.68 6.36
CA LYS A 44 2.73 -10.25 7.68
C LYS A 44 2.09 -11.61 7.92
N LYS A 45 0.90 -11.85 7.36
CA LYS A 45 0.22 -13.16 7.48
C LYS A 45 0.99 -14.27 6.77
N TYR A 46 1.70 -13.94 5.69
CA TYR A 46 2.54 -14.88 4.96
C TYR A 46 3.92 -15.06 5.62
N LEU A 47 4.45 -14.01 6.27
CA LEU A 47 5.72 -14.08 6.99
C LEU A 47 5.63 -14.82 8.33
N ASN A 48 4.51 -14.71 9.05
CA ASN A 48 4.30 -15.37 10.34
C ASN A 48 3.70 -16.78 10.21
N GLY A 49 3.65 -17.34 9.01
CA GLY A 49 3.15 -18.69 8.73
C GLY A 49 4.26 -19.60 8.20
N SER A 50 5.15 -20.05 9.08
CA SER A 50 6.00 -21.24 8.94
C SER A 50 6.30 -21.79 10.33
#